data_AF-A0A7J7JJH3-F1
#
_entry.id   AF-A0A7J7JJH3-F1
#
_cell.length_a   1.000
_cell.length_b   1.000
_cell.length_c   1.000
_cell.angle_alpha   90.00
_cell.angle_beta   90.00
_cell.angle_gamma   90.00
#
_symmetry.space_group_name_H-M   'P 1'
#
loop_
_entity.id
_entity.type
_entity.pdbx_description
1 polymer ?
#
loop_
_entity_poly.entity_id
_entity_poly.type
_entity_poly.pdbx_seq_one_letter_code
_entity_poly.pdbx_strand_id
1 'polypeptide(L)'
;MDFQDFIHSRRDTFAQACLDGACLEIVLGNESCDLDSAVSAIAYAFLLQREKELSVVPVLNVPRADYTLKTEVVFLLNKYAITQSDLVFIDDLRTLRQGEGHTFNLHLVDHNVLTDSQADMANRVVSIVDHHHRDCPLTDKMFVRIETVGSCCSLITDLFYERHGTVYSQILGHLLRGTILGDSICLSPEADKVKPLDVAMVEKLEEEFNLDISDRHQVFNSISAAKQDVAALSTEQLLKKDMKSFTVSSTCVIMSSLHVSIQAFLKRQDMIGACSKILTANSASILIVLCCGSKGGAIIKHFIMYTREGPLRAALTELIDSDLDLNFTPTQDISLSENFVVRKFLNIEISRKQVLPKIKGFLQVITASDMMTKLRSDSDQLTFSLELSAPGTPSIMESPVPEFNSSHENSGNHTPNPIFYVEAPPNSYKDASLLDTLGPHLPSFNNSEMVKRIMIKKNKLTSDHTEDPSTGDVLSLEGNSGHNSCPFTPANSFVDRFAPIEHHLPSFNSREMVSRMLQKKLPLAGDTGDVSPADDVHGQHIFTPHNSECGGDLHSSPAFDQLDLEHRLSSFKLQQAQELSPHTEASTNHTS
;
A
#
# COMPACT_ATOMS: atom_id res chain seq x y z
N MET A 1 -33.88 6.93 -1.51
CA MET A 1 -32.84 6.13 -0.84
C MET A 1 -31.82 7.11 -0.29
N ASP A 2 -31.63 7.12 1.03
CA ASP A 2 -30.49 7.80 1.65
C ASP A 2 -29.19 7.01 1.45
N PHE A 3 -28.05 7.59 1.77
CA PHE A 3 -26.76 6.91 1.79
C PHE A 3 -26.67 5.78 2.83
N GLN A 4 -27.26 5.93 4.03
CA GLN A 4 -27.29 4.85 5.02
C GLN A 4 -28.19 3.69 4.55
N ASP A 5 -29.42 3.98 4.09
CA ASP A 5 -30.30 2.98 3.47
C ASP A 5 -29.57 2.21 2.36
N PHE A 6 -28.86 2.94 1.49
CA PHE A 6 -28.11 2.39 0.38
C PHE A 6 -27.05 1.41 0.87
N ILE A 7 -26.12 1.84 1.73
CA ILE A 7 -24.96 1.03 2.10
C ILE A 7 -25.35 -0.19 2.93
N HIS A 8 -26.26 -0.03 3.90
CA HIS A 8 -26.75 -1.15 4.72
C HIS A 8 -27.50 -2.19 3.86
N SER A 9 -28.21 -1.79 2.80
CA SER A 9 -28.90 -2.75 1.93
C SER A 9 -27.99 -3.46 0.92
N ARG A 10 -26.72 -3.06 0.72
CA ARG A 10 -25.90 -3.54 -0.42
C ARG A 10 -25.66 -5.04 -0.42
N ARG A 11 -25.40 -5.63 0.74
CA ARG A 11 -25.17 -7.09 0.82
C ARG A 11 -26.42 -7.90 0.50
N ASP A 12 -27.59 -7.49 1.01
CA ASP A 12 -28.85 -8.16 0.72
C ASP A 12 -29.27 -7.94 -0.74
N THR A 13 -29.02 -6.75 -1.29
CA THR A 13 -29.20 -6.43 -2.72
C THR A 13 -28.34 -7.34 -3.60
N PHE A 14 -27.07 -7.55 -3.22
CA PHE A 14 -26.15 -8.45 -3.92
C PHE A 14 -26.62 -9.91 -3.83
N ALA A 15 -26.97 -10.39 -2.64
CA ALA A 15 -27.44 -11.76 -2.43
C ALA A 15 -28.74 -12.04 -3.21
N GLN A 16 -29.70 -11.12 -3.16
CA GLN A 16 -30.97 -11.24 -3.90
C GLN A 16 -30.75 -11.23 -5.42
N ALA A 17 -29.90 -10.33 -5.93
CA ALA A 17 -29.56 -10.31 -7.36
C ALA A 17 -28.84 -11.60 -7.82
N CYS A 18 -28.02 -12.22 -6.96
CA CYS A 18 -27.44 -13.53 -7.22
C CYS A 18 -28.51 -14.65 -7.28
N LEU A 19 -29.57 -14.57 -6.48
CA LEU A 19 -30.68 -15.54 -6.51
C LEU A 19 -31.58 -15.36 -7.73
N ASP A 20 -31.90 -14.11 -8.09
CA ASP A 20 -32.82 -13.77 -9.19
C ASP A 20 -32.15 -13.81 -10.58
N GLY A 21 -30.83 -13.95 -10.64
CA GLY A 21 -30.05 -13.87 -11.89
C GLY A 21 -30.00 -12.46 -12.50
N ALA A 22 -30.29 -11.43 -11.71
CA ALA A 22 -30.39 -10.05 -12.17
C ALA A 22 -29.03 -9.48 -12.60
N CYS A 23 -29.06 -8.54 -13.56
CA CYS A 23 -27.85 -7.83 -13.98
C CYS A 23 -27.41 -6.85 -12.89
N LEU A 24 -26.13 -6.91 -12.50
CA LEU A 24 -25.52 -6.04 -11.49
C LEU A 24 -24.56 -5.02 -12.11
N GLU A 25 -24.55 -3.80 -11.55
CA GLU A 25 -23.51 -2.80 -11.81
C GLU A 25 -22.51 -2.87 -10.65
N ILE A 26 -21.34 -3.48 -10.86
CA ILE A 26 -20.33 -3.68 -9.81
C ILE A 26 -19.32 -2.54 -9.84
N VAL A 27 -19.06 -1.89 -8.71
CA VAL A 27 -17.96 -0.94 -8.56
C VAL A 27 -16.84 -1.55 -7.75
N LEU A 28 -15.61 -1.57 -8.28
CA LEU A 28 -14.46 -2.26 -7.71
C LEU A 28 -13.27 -1.31 -7.58
N GLY A 29 -12.67 -1.25 -6.39
CA GLY A 29 -11.38 -0.57 -6.13
C GLY A 29 -10.15 -1.42 -6.50
N ASN A 30 -8.94 -0.90 -6.33
CA ASN A 30 -7.69 -1.64 -6.55
C ASN A 30 -7.45 -2.72 -5.48
N GLU A 31 -6.60 -3.71 -5.76
CA GLU A 31 -6.35 -4.86 -4.87
C GLU A 31 -5.55 -4.49 -3.61
N SER A 32 -4.99 -3.28 -3.56
CA SER A 32 -4.46 -2.71 -2.32
C SER A 32 -5.60 -2.39 -1.34
N CYS A 33 -6.80 -2.06 -1.83
CA CYS A 33 -8.03 -1.82 -1.05
C CYS A 33 -7.74 -0.96 0.19
N ASP A 34 -7.06 0.14 -0.04
CA ASP A 34 -6.83 1.19 0.95
C ASP A 34 -8.03 2.15 0.99
N LEU A 35 -7.83 3.34 1.57
CA LEU A 35 -8.93 4.24 1.87
C LEU A 35 -9.54 4.85 0.61
N ASP A 36 -8.71 5.21 -0.37
CA ASP A 36 -9.19 5.80 -1.62
C ASP A 36 -10.00 4.79 -2.44
N SER A 37 -9.44 3.60 -2.68
CA SER A 37 -10.16 2.50 -3.33
C SER A 37 -11.47 2.14 -2.65
N ALA A 38 -11.50 2.03 -1.32
CA ALA A 38 -12.71 1.64 -0.59
C ALA A 38 -13.78 2.73 -0.61
N VAL A 39 -13.42 4.00 -0.39
CA VAL A 39 -14.38 5.11 -0.36
C VAL A 39 -14.80 5.51 -1.78
N SER A 40 -13.90 5.54 -2.76
CA SER A 40 -14.23 5.75 -4.18
C SER A 40 -15.25 4.71 -4.67
N ALA A 41 -15.10 3.43 -4.28
CA ALA A 41 -16.04 2.38 -4.71
C ALA A 41 -17.44 2.61 -4.11
N ILE A 42 -17.52 2.88 -2.80
CA ILE A 42 -18.79 3.16 -2.10
C ILE A 42 -19.46 4.43 -2.66
N ALA A 43 -18.68 5.50 -2.86
CA ALA A 43 -19.16 6.79 -3.35
C ALA A 43 -19.67 6.69 -4.80
N TYR A 44 -18.91 6.09 -5.71
CA TYR A 44 -19.29 5.96 -7.11
C TYR A 44 -20.46 4.98 -7.30
N ALA A 45 -20.56 3.94 -6.46
CA ALA A 45 -21.74 3.08 -6.45
C ALA A 45 -23.01 3.83 -6.03
N PHE A 46 -22.93 4.75 -5.05
CA PHE A 46 -24.05 5.61 -4.67
C PHE A 46 -24.42 6.60 -5.78
N LEU A 47 -23.44 7.20 -6.46
CA LEU A 47 -23.66 8.07 -7.63
C LEU A 47 -24.46 7.32 -8.72
N LEU A 48 -23.95 6.17 -9.17
CA LEU A 48 -24.59 5.35 -10.20
C LEU A 48 -25.98 4.87 -9.78
N GLN A 49 -26.20 4.55 -8.50
CA GLN A 49 -27.52 4.13 -7.98
C GLN A 49 -28.57 5.24 -8.04
N ARG A 50 -28.15 6.51 -8.05
CA ARG A 50 -29.04 7.67 -8.23
C ARG A 50 -29.27 8.04 -9.69
N GLU A 51 -28.37 7.65 -10.57
CA GLU A 51 -28.47 7.86 -12.03
C GLU A 51 -29.23 6.74 -12.76
N LYS A 52 -29.27 5.52 -12.20
CA LYS A 52 -29.81 4.33 -12.85
C LYS A 52 -30.80 3.58 -11.96
N GLU A 53 -31.85 3.03 -12.57
CA GLU A 53 -32.78 2.07 -11.95
C GLU A 53 -32.18 0.65 -11.80
N LEU A 54 -30.84 0.52 -11.81
CA LEU A 54 -30.11 -0.74 -11.73
C LEU A 54 -29.62 -1.03 -10.30
N SER A 55 -29.44 -2.29 -9.97
CA SER A 55 -28.83 -2.70 -8.69
C SER A 55 -27.31 -2.48 -8.73
N VAL A 56 -26.85 -1.40 -8.07
CA VAL A 56 -25.41 -1.06 -8.01
C VAL A 56 -24.79 -1.55 -6.70
N VAL A 57 -23.66 -2.24 -6.77
CA VAL A 57 -22.98 -2.81 -5.60
C VAL A 57 -21.50 -2.38 -5.56
N PRO A 58 -21.07 -1.66 -4.50
CA PRO A 58 -19.66 -1.44 -4.23
C PRO A 58 -19.02 -2.72 -3.66
N VAL A 59 -17.84 -3.06 -4.14
CA VAL A 59 -17.08 -4.25 -3.75
C VAL A 59 -15.68 -3.86 -3.31
N LEU A 60 -15.33 -4.23 -2.08
CA LEU A 60 -13.99 -4.05 -1.56
C LEU A 60 -13.09 -5.15 -2.14
N ASN A 61 -12.04 -4.75 -2.87
CA ASN A 61 -11.13 -5.66 -3.58
C ASN A 61 -10.06 -6.25 -2.63
N VAL A 62 -10.53 -6.87 -1.54
CA VAL A 62 -9.76 -7.59 -0.52
C VAL A 62 -10.59 -8.79 -0.07
N PRO A 63 -9.99 -9.96 0.25
CA PRO A 63 -10.73 -11.05 0.87
C PRO A 63 -11.40 -10.59 2.17
N ARG A 64 -12.65 -10.99 2.40
CA ARG A 64 -13.44 -10.63 3.60
C ARG A 64 -12.68 -10.89 4.90
N ALA A 65 -11.90 -11.97 4.99
CA ALA A 65 -11.07 -12.29 6.15
C ALA A 65 -9.94 -11.25 6.44
N ASP A 66 -9.39 -10.63 5.39
CA ASP A 66 -8.29 -9.68 5.46
C ASP A 66 -8.75 -8.20 5.47
N TYR A 67 -10.06 -7.92 5.46
CA TYR A 67 -10.63 -6.57 5.65
C TYR A 67 -10.07 -5.86 6.89
N THR A 68 -9.94 -6.60 7.99
CA THR A 68 -9.40 -6.10 9.27
C THR A 68 -7.96 -5.58 9.18
N LEU A 69 -7.20 -5.91 8.14
CA LEU A 69 -5.85 -5.38 7.89
C LEU A 69 -5.89 -3.93 7.39
N LYS A 70 -7.01 -3.49 6.82
CA LYS A 70 -7.25 -2.14 6.28
C LYS A 70 -7.71 -1.21 7.41
N THR A 71 -6.90 -1.11 8.46
CA THR A 71 -7.27 -0.50 9.75
C THR A 71 -7.75 0.95 9.62
N GLU A 72 -7.25 1.71 8.65
CA GLU A 72 -7.75 3.04 8.28
C GLU A 72 -9.17 3.03 7.68
N VAL A 73 -9.50 2.03 6.83
CA VAL A 73 -10.82 1.84 6.22
C VAL A 73 -11.82 1.40 7.28
N VAL A 74 -11.44 0.41 8.10
CA VAL A 74 -12.22 -0.09 9.24
C VAL A 74 -12.54 1.05 10.22
N PHE A 75 -11.56 1.90 10.54
CA PHE A 75 -11.75 3.05 11.40
C PHE A 75 -12.74 4.06 10.82
N LEU A 76 -12.55 4.49 9.56
CA LEU A 76 -13.39 5.54 8.99
C LEU A 76 -14.83 5.06 8.71
N LEU A 77 -15.01 3.83 8.24
CA LEU A 77 -16.34 3.26 8.01
C LEU A 77 -17.11 3.01 9.32
N ASN A 78 -16.47 2.41 10.34
CA ASN A 78 -17.09 2.19 11.64
C ASN A 78 -17.48 3.51 12.34
N LYS A 79 -16.73 4.60 12.13
CA LYS A 79 -17.06 5.95 12.65
C LYS A 79 -18.45 6.43 12.21
N TYR A 80 -18.93 5.97 11.05
CA TYR A 80 -20.25 6.28 10.49
C TYR A 80 -21.19 5.06 10.49
N ALA A 81 -20.95 4.11 11.40
CA ALA A 81 -21.70 2.86 11.60
C ALA A 81 -21.74 1.88 10.42
N ILE A 82 -20.88 2.06 9.40
CA ILE A 82 -20.75 1.12 8.28
C ILE A 82 -19.83 -0.03 8.72
N THR A 83 -20.39 -1.23 8.85
CA THR A 83 -19.71 -2.41 9.42
C THR A 83 -19.32 -3.42 8.34
N GLN A 84 -18.53 -4.44 8.72
CA GLN A 84 -18.22 -5.56 7.82
C GLN A 84 -19.46 -6.37 7.38
N SER A 85 -20.58 -6.24 8.10
CA SER A 85 -21.86 -6.89 7.78
C SER A 85 -22.42 -6.37 6.45
N ASP A 86 -22.34 -5.05 6.26
CA ASP A 86 -22.98 -4.30 5.17
C ASP A 86 -22.22 -4.43 3.84
N LEU A 87 -20.92 -4.73 3.93
CA LEU A 87 -19.97 -4.69 2.82
C LEU A 87 -19.89 -6.02 2.05
N VAL A 88 -19.68 -5.90 0.73
CA VAL A 88 -19.42 -6.98 -0.22
C VAL A 88 -17.93 -6.96 -0.60
N PHE A 89 -17.34 -8.15 -0.75
CA PHE A 89 -15.90 -8.36 -0.92
C PHE A 89 -15.60 -9.21 -2.16
N ILE A 90 -14.33 -9.25 -2.59
CA ILE A 90 -13.90 -9.95 -3.81
C ILE A 90 -14.20 -11.47 -3.80
N ASP A 91 -14.26 -12.09 -2.61
CA ASP A 91 -14.65 -13.49 -2.44
C ASP A 91 -16.15 -13.75 -2.66
N ASP A 92 -17.01 -12.78 -2.39
CA ASP A 92 -18.45 -12.88 -2.68
C ASP A 92 -18.70 -12.92 -4.21
N LEU A 93 -17.87 -12.24 -5.02
CA LEU A 93 -17.97 -12.23 -6.49
C LEU A 93 -17.69 -13.58 -7.15
N ARG A 94 -17.14 -14.55 -6.41
CA ARG A 94 -16.87 -15.90 -6.93
C ARG A 94 -18.15 -16.55 -7.47
N THR A 95 -19.30 -16.33 -6.82
CA THR A 95 -20.59 -16.88 -7.26
C THR A 95 -20.98 -16.35 -8.64
N LEU A 96 -20.90 -15.02 -8.85
CA LEU A 96 -21.21 -14.38 -10.14
C LEU A 96 -20.21 -14.72 -11.26
N ARG A 97 -18.96 -15.05 -10.90
CA ARG A 97 -17.93 -15.53 -11.86
C ARG A 97 -18.09 -17.00 -12.23
N GLN A 98 -18.85 -17.80 -11.47
CA GLN A 98 -18.97 -19.25 -11.65
C GLN A 98 -20.38 -19.73 -12.04
N GLY A 99 -21.45 -18.95 -11.78
CA GLY A 99 -22.82 -19.32 -12.14
C GLY A 99 -23.21 -18.95 -13.57
N GLU A 100 -23.83 -19.89 -14.28
CA GLU A 100 -24.41 -19.65 -15.60
C GLU A 100 -25.58 -18.64 -15.52
N GLY A 101 -25.66 -17.72 -16.48
CA GLY A 101 -26.72 -16.71 -16.55
C GLY A 101 -26.43 -15.37 -15.83
N HIS A 102 -25.44 -15.31 -14.93
CA HIS A 102 -25.12 -14.07 -14.22
C HIS A 102 -24.42 -13.03 -15.11
N THR A 103 -25.18 -12.00 -15.49
CA THR A 103 -24.67 -10.80 -16.14
C THR A 103 -24.28 -9.76 -15.09
N PHE A 104 -23.15 -9.08 -15.31
CA PHE A 104 -22.80 -7.88 -14.56
C PHE A 104 -21.87 -7.01 -15.40
N ASN A 105 -21.99 -5.71 -15.23
CA ASN A 105 -21.05 -4.72 -15.74
C ASN A 105 -20.09 -4.30 -14.60
N LEU A 106 -18.88 -3.89 -14.97
CA LEU A 106 -17.81 -3.58 -14.02
C LEU A 106 -17.33 -2.14 -14.19
N HIS A 107 -17.28 -1.41 -13.09
CA HIS A 107 -16.79 -0.05 -12.97
C HIS A 107 -15.51 -0.09 -12.13
N LEU A 108 -14.37 0.26 -12.74
CA LEU A 108 -13.12 0.37 -11.99
C LEU A 108 -13.01 1.77 -11.39
N VAL A 109 -12.60 1.84 -10.13
CA VAL A 109 -12.17 3.09 -9.49
C VAL A 109 -10.79 2.92 -8.88
N ASP A 110 -9.99 3.98 -8.84
CA ASP A 110 -8.66 4.00 -8.22
C ASP A 110 -7.67 2.95 -8.78
N HIS A 111 -7.98 2.44 -9.97
CA HIS A 111 -7.12 1.69 -10.88
C HIS A 111 -7.78 1.62 -12.26
N ASN A 112 -6.99 1.33 -13.29
CA ASN A 112 -7.46 1.18 -14.66
C ASN A 112 -7.15 -0.19 -15.30
N VAL A 113 -6.40 -1.07 -14.61
CA VAL A 113 -6.04 -2.42 -15.09
C VAL A 113 -6.29 -3.46 -14.00
N LEU A 114 -7.08 -4.50 -14.31
CA LEU A 114 -7.37 -5.62 -13.42
C LEU A 114 -6.14 -6.52 -13.23
N THR A 115 -6.04 -7.17 -12.07
CA THR A 115 -4.99 -8.18 -11.81
C THR A 115 -5.17 -9.44 -12.69
N ASP A 116 -4.11 -10.22 -12.88
CA ASP A 116 -4.17 -11.52 -13.57
C ASP A 116 -5.28 -12.44 -13.02
N SER A 117 -5.52 -12.37 -11.70
CA SER A 117 -6.56 -13.15 -11.00
C SER A 117 -8.00 -12.73 -11.30
N GLN A 118 -8.17 -11.65 -12.06
CA GLN A 118 -9.43 -10.96 -12.38
C GLN A 118 -9.59 -10.70 -13.89
N ALA A 119 -8.65 -11.15 -14.72
CA ALA A 119 -8.62 -10.89 -16.17
C ALA A 119 -9.85 -11.45 -16.93
N ASP A 120 -10.52 -12.46 -16.40
CA ASP A 120 -11.80 -12.99 -16.86
C ASP A 120 -12.96 -11.97 -16.80
N MET A 121 -12.82 -10.90 -16.00
CA MET A 121 -13.80 -9.82 -15.91
C MET A 121 -13.47 -8.62 -16.82
N ALA A 122 -12.31 -8.62 -17.51
CA ALA A 122 -11.85 -7.45 -18.28
C ALA A 122 -12.80 -7.07 -19.44
N ASN A 123 -13.52 -8.04 -20.01
CA ASN A 123 -14.53 -7.77 -21.05
C ASN A 123 -15.88 -7.24 -20.51
N ARG A 124 -16.04 -7.16 -19.18
CA ARG A 124 -17.23 -6.59 -18.51
C ARG A 124 -17.03 -5.13 -18.10
N VAL A 125 -15.84 -4.54 -18.28
CA VAL A 125 -15.55 -3.18 -17.82
C VAL A 125 -16.26 -2.13 -18.70
N VAL A 126 -17.14 -1.33 -18.09
CA VAL A 126 -17.92 -0.28 -18.77
C VAL A 126 -17.52 1.14 -18.33
N SER A 127 -16.82 1.30 -17.20
CA SER A 127 -16.19 2.58 -16.87
C SER A 127 -14.92 2.45 -16.04
N ILE A 128 -14.12 3.51 -16.07
CA ILE A 128 -12.90 3.69 -15.28
C ILE A 128 -12.87 5.13 -14.75
N VAL A 129 -12.65 5.31 -13.45
CA VAL A 129 -12.29 6.61 -12.85
C VAL A 129 -11.04 6.43 -12.00
N ASP A 130 -9.93 7.09 -12.36
CA ASP A 130 -8.62 6.78 -11.76
C ASP A 130 -7.67 7.99 -11.81
N HIS A 131 -6.69 8.03 -10.90
CA HIS A 131 -5.66 9.06 -10.85
C HIS A 131 -4.23 8.53 -11.15
N HIS A 132 -4.08 7.22 -11.33
CA HIS A 132 -2.83 6.57 -11.73
C HIS A 132 -2.45 6.80 -13.21
N HIS A 133 -1.30 6.25 -13.63
CA HIS A 133 -0.92 6.23 -15.04
C HIS A 133 -1.90 5.39 -15.87
N ARG A 134 -2.12 5.78 -17.13
CA ARG A 134 -3.04 5.11 -18.03
C ARG A 134 -2.35 3.93 -18.74
N ASP A 135 -2.57 2.73 -18.22
CA ASP A 135 -2.17 1.47 -18.84
C ASP A 135 -3.35 0.75 -19.55
N CYS A 136 -4.59 1.27 -19.42
CA CYS A 136 -5.78 0.61 -19.94
C CYS A 136 -6.05 0.83 -21.44
N PRO A 137 -6.49 -0.24 -22.17
CA PRO A 137 -6.90 -0.12 -23.57
C PRO A 137 -8.18 0.71 -23.70
N LEU A 138 -8.21 1.61 -24.68
CA LEU A 138 -9.42 2.37 -25.03
C LEU A 138 -10.43 1.52 -25.78
N THR A 139 -11.72 1.68 -25.46
CA THR A 139 -12.83 1.34 -26.36
C THR A 139 -13.87 2.47 -26.32
N ASP A 140 -14.51 2.75 -27.46
CA ASP A 140 -15.44 3.89 -27.62
C ASP A 140 -16.77 3.73 -26.84
N LYS A 141 -16.93 2.63 -26.10
CA LYS A 141 -18.14 2.29 -25.34
C LYS A 141 -18.02 2.54 -23.84
N MET A 142 -16.84 2.94 -23.36
CA MET A 142 -16.53 3.05 -21.93
C MET A 142 -16.49 4.51 -21.48
N PHE A 143 -17.09 4.82 -20.32
CA PHE A 143 -16.83 6.11 -19.66
C PHE A 143 -15.46 6.06 -18.99
N VAL A 144 -14.53 6.94 -19.38
CA VAL A 144 -13.16 6.96 -18.82
C VAL A 144 -12.79 8.36 -18.39
N ARG A 145 -12.58 8.57 -17.08
CA ARG A 145 -12.08 9.81 -16.49
C ARG A 145 -10.76 9.49 -15.76
N ILE A 146 -9.62 9.81 -16.39
CA ILE A 146 -8.29 9.55 -15.83
C ILE A 146 -7.51 10.88 -15.79
N GLU A 147 -7.20 11.36 -14.60
CA GLU A 147 -6.61 12.68 -14.35
C GLU A 147 -5.61 12.63 -13.19
N THR A 148 -4.45 13.28 -13.32
CA THR A 148 -3.44 13.33 -12.25
C THR A 148 -3.87 14.26 -11.12
N VAL A 149 -4.48 13.69 -10.08
CA VAL A 149 -4.90 14.35 -8.83
C VAL A 149 -4.33 13.62 -7.61
N GLY A 150 -4.43 14.21 -6.42
CA GLY A 150 -3.93 13.62 -5.18
C GLY A 150 -4.74 12.43 -4.68
N SER A 151 -6.03 12.35 -5.03
CA SER A 151 -6.95 11.28 -4.62
C SER A 151 -8.01 10.97 -5.69
N CYS A 152 -8.31 9.69 -5.94
CA CYS A 152 -9.42 9.27 -6.80
C CYS A 152 -10.78 9.75 -6.24
N CYS A 153 -10.94 9.81 -4.91
CA CYS A 153 -12.12 10.42 -4.28
C CYS A 153 -12.34 11.88 -4.72
N SER A 154 -11.31 12.64 -5.10
CA SER A 154 -11.48 13.98 -5.69
C SER A 154 -12.21 13.91 -7.05
N LEU A 155 -11.91 12.93 -7.89
CA LEU A 155 -12.61 12.72 -9.17
C LEU A 155 -14.06 12.27 -8.95
N ILE A 156 -14.30 11.40 -7.97
CA ILE A 156 -15.67 10.97 -7.63
C ILE A 156 -16.49 12.13 -7.06
N THR A 157 -15.89 12.96 -6.19
CA THR A 157 -16.54 14.16 -5.65
C THR A 157 -16.86 15.16 -6.75
N ASP A 158 -15.94 15.41 -7.69
CA ASP A 158 -16.20 16.31 -8.80
C ASP A 158 -17.29 15.78 -9.73
N LEU A 159 -17.37 14.46 -9.95
CA LEU A 159 -18.47 13.83 -10.70
C LEU A 159 -19.85 14.00 -10.04
N PHE A 160 -19.94 14.02 -8.70
CA PHE A 160 -21.17 14.39 -8.00
C PHE A 160 -21.56 15.85 -8.31
N TYR A 161 -20.62 16.79 -8.21
CA TYR A 161 -20.90 18.21 -8.49
C TYR A 161 -21.16 18.51 -9.97
N GLU A 162 -20.45 17.86 -10.89
CA GLU A 162 -20.59 18.00 -12.35
C GLU A 162 -22.01 17.60 -12.82
N ARG A 163 -22.55 16.52 -12.25
CA ARG A 163 -23.79 15.89 -12.71
C ARG A 163 -25.03 16.25 -11.89
N HIS A 164 -24.87 16.48 -10.59
CA HIS A 164 -25.97 16.66 -9.63
C HIS A 164 -25.88 17.94 -8.81
N GLY A 165 -24.70 18.57 -8.72
CA GLY A 165 -24.46 19.78 -7.92
C GLY A 165 -24.41 19.57 -6.40
N THR A 166 -24.46 18.33 -5.93
CA THR A 166 -24.50 17.96 -4.49
C THR A 166 -24.01 16.52 -4.30
N VAL A 167 -23.43 16.22 -3.14
CA VAL A 167 -23.05 14.86 -2.71
C VAL A 167 -24.19 14.12 -2.00
N TYR A 168 -25.32 14.80 -1.77
CA TYR A 168 -26.58 14.32 -1.18
C TYR A 168 -26.53 13.79 0.27
N SER A 169 -25.37 13.49 0.85
CA SER A 169 -25.24 13.00 2.23
C SER A 169 -24.00 13.54 2.93
N GLN A 170 -24.19 14.12 4.12
CA GLN A 170 -23.11 14.61 4.98
C GLN A 170 -22.18 13.47 5.44
N ILE A 171 -22.68 12.25 5.58
CA ILE A 171 -21.84 11.08 5.90
C ILE A 171 -20.91 10.79 4.73
N LEU A 172 -21.43 10.75 3.49
CA LEU A 172 -20.61 10.55 2.30
C LEU A 172 -19.61 11.70 2.10
N GLY A 173 -20.02 12.94 2.35
CA GLY A 173 -19.13 14.10 2.34
C GLY A 173 -17.98 14.00 3.36
N HIS A 174 -18.25 13.50 4.57
CA HIS A 174 -17.21 13.20 5.55
C HIS A 174 -16.26 12.08 5.11
N LEU A 175 -16.77 11.00 4.49
CA LEU A 175 -15.94 9.91 3.96
C LEU A 175 -15.00 10.41 2.86
N LEU A 176 -15.54 11.12 1.87
CA LEU A 176 -14.78 11.71 0.77
C LEU A 176 -13.73 12.71 1.29
N ARG A 177 -14.13 13.69 2.11
CA ARG A 177 -13.21 14.68 2.70
C ARG A 177 -12.10 14.03 3.52
N GLY A 178 -12.44 13.06 4.37
CA GLY A 178 -11.46 12.34 5.19
C GLY A 178 -10.42 11.61 4.35
N THR A 179 -10.86 11.03 3.23
CA THR A 179 -10.00 10.28 2.30
C THR A 179 -9.09 11.21 1.50
N ILE A 180 -9.64 12.26 0.89
CA ILE A 180 -8.86 13.26 0.13
C ILE A 180 -7.83 13.94 1.05
N LEU A 181 -8.19 14.27 2.30
CA LEU A 181 -7.24 14.77 3.31
C LEU A 181 -6.17 13.73 3.67
N GLY A 182 -6.51 12.44 3.70
CA GLY A 182 -5.58 11.34 3.93
C GLY A 182 -4.44 11.31 2.89
N ASP A 183 -4.82 11.21 1.62
CA ASP A 183 -3.85 10.95 0.56
C ASP A 183 -3.13 12.21 0.06
N SER A 184 -3.78 13.39 0.10
CA SER A 184 -3.12 14.69 -0.14
C SER A 184 -2.18 15.16 0.99
N ILE A 185 -2.05 14.40 2.09
CA ILE A 185 -1.32 14.78 3.31
C ILE A 185 -1.84 16.12 3.87
N CYS A 186 -3.14 16.17 4.16
CA CYS A 186 -3.85 17.34 4.64
C CYS A 186 -3.72 18.57 3.70
N LEU A 187 -3.77 18.33 2.38
CA LEU A 187 -3.55 19.32 1.32
C LEU A 187 -2.17 20.01 1.33
N SER A 188 -1.14 19.37 1.91
CA SER A 188 0.23 19.89 1.97
C SER A 188 0.86 20.05 0.58
N PRO A 189 1.19 21.28 0.12
CA PRO A 189 1.87 21.49 -1.16
C PRO A 189 3.31 20.95 -1.17
N GLU A 190 3.93 20.79 0.00
CA GLU A 190 5.29 20.25 0.16
C GLU A 190 5.42 18.77 -0.23
N ALA A 191 4.29 18.05 -0.35
CA ALA A 191 4.26 16.61 -0.64
C ALA A 191 4.32 16.26 -2.14
N ASP A 192 4.12 17.22 -3.05
CA ASP A 192 3.79 17.03 -4.48
C ASP A 192 2.68 15.99 -4.75
N LYS A 193 1.85 15.69 -3.75
CA LYS A 193 0.66 14.85 -3.90
C LYS A 193 -0.57 15.66 -4.27
N VAL A 194 -0.85 16.72 -3.50
CA VAL A 194 -1.99 17.61 -3.74
C VAL A 194 -1.93 18.24 -5.13
N LYS A 195 -3.08 18.41 -5.76
CA LYS A 195 -3.33 19.12 -7.01
C LYS A 195 -4.58 20.02 -6.84
N PRO A 196 -4.85 20.98 -7.75
CA PRO A 196 -5.90 21.97 -7.54
C PRO A 196 -7.32 21.39 -7.34
N LEU A 197 -7.63 20.23 -7.93
CA LEU A 197 -8.93 19.60 -7.77
C LEU A 197 -9.15 19.08 -6.33
N ASP A 198 -8.12 18.54 -5.68
CA ASP A 198 -8.23 18.01 -4.31
C ASP A 198 -8.61 19.11 -3.31
N VAL A 199 -8.00 20.30 -3.47
CA VAL A 199 -8.31 21.49 -2.67
C VAL A 199 -9.75 21.93 -2.93
N ALA A 200 -10.13 22.10 -4.20
CA ALA A 200 -11.46 22.54 -4.59
C ALA A 200 -12.58 21.58 -4.14
N MET A 201 -12.32 20.26 -4.13
CA MET A 201 -13.31 19.29 -3.67
C MET A 201 -13.44 19.23 -2.16
N VAL A 202 -12.34 19.34 -1.41
CA VAL A 202 -12.41 19.50 0.06
C VAL A 202 -13.16 20.77 0.43
N GLU A 203 -12.91 21.89 -0.26
CA GLU A 203 -13.56 23.18 0.01
C GLU A 203 -15.07 23.16 -0.31
N LYS A 204 -15.49 22.58 -1.45
CA LYS A 204 -16.92 22.35 -1.75
C LYS A 204 -17.61 21.47 -0.69
N LEU A 205 -16.96 20.39 -0.25
CA LEU A 205 -17.49 19.48 0.79
C LEU A 205 -17.60 20.17 2.16
N GLU A 206 -16.68 21.08 2.47
CA GLU A 206 -16.72 21.90 3.69
C GLU A 206 -17.84 22.95 3.63
N GLU A 207 -18.08 23.57 2.47
CA GLU A 207 -19.17 24.52 2.23
C GLU A 207 -20.55 23.84 2.27
N GLU A 208 -20.76 22.77 1.48
CA GLU A 208 -22.06 22.07 1.36
C GLU A 208 -22.58 21.54 2.71
N PHE A 209 -21.69 21.04 3.55
CA PHE A 209 -22.04 20.38 4.81
C PHE A 209 -21.64 21.18 6.07
N ASN A 210 -21.19 22.43 5.91
CA ASN A 210 -20.75 23.32 6.99
C ASN A 210 -19.76 22.62 7.95
N LEU A 211 -18.66 22.10 7.39
CA LEU A 211 -17.64 21.35 8.13
C LEU A 211 -16.52 22.30 8.62
N ASP A 212 -15.95 21.99 9.78
CA ASP A 212 -14.90 22.83 10.39
C ASP A 212 -13.56 22.70 9.64
N ILE A 213 -13.21 23.74 8.89
CA ILE A 213 -11.95 23.85 8.14
C ILE A 213 -10.72 23.73 9.06
N SER A 214 -10.84 24.11 10.34
CA SER A 214 -9.74 23.96 11.31
C SER A 214 -9.50 22.51 11.75
N ASP A 215 -10.47 21.61 11.57
CA ASP A 215 -10.35 20.20 11.93
C ASP A 215 -9.53 19.36 10.92
N ARG A 216 -9.17 19.92 9.74
CA ARG A 216 -8.49 19.20 8.64
C ARG A 216 -7.30 18.37 9.14
N HIS A 217 -6.46 18.94 10.01
CA HIS A 217 -5.32 18.25 10.63
C HIS A 217 -5.74 17.17 11.64
N GLN A 218 -6.79 17.39 12.43
CA GLN A 218 -7.31 16.38 13.37
C GLN A 218 -7.87 15.17 12.61
N VAL A 219 -8.62 15.39 11.52
CA VAL A 219 -9.13 14.33 10.65
C VAL A 219 -7.97 13.54 10.05
N PHE A 220 -7.02 14.21 9.38
CA PHE A 220 -5.83 13.59 8.81
C PHE A 220 -5.02 12.78 9.84
N ASN A 221 -4.78 13.35 11.02
CA ASN A 221 -4.03 12.69 12.09
C ASN A 221 -4.78 11.46 12.64
N SER A 222 -6.12 11.51 12.74
CA SER A 222 -6.92 10.37 13.20
C SER A 222 -6.85 9.17 12.24
N ILE A 223 -6.94 9.43 10.92
CA ILE A 223 -6.81 8.42 9.87
C ILE A 223 -5.37 7.88 9.81
N SER A 224 -4.38 8.78 9.91
CA SER A 224 -2.95 8.40 9.95
C SER A 224 -2.58 7.57 11.17
N ALA A 225 -3.20 7.83 12.32
CA ALA A 225 -3.06 7.01 13.52
C ALA A 225 -3.73 5.64 13.33
N ALA A 226 -4.96 5.57 12.80
CA ALA A 226 -5.65 4.32 12.52
C ALA A 226 -4.91 3.43 11.50
N LYS A 227 -4.25 4.03 10.50
CA LYS A 227 -3.37 3.33 9.53
C LYS A 227 -2.18 2.62 10.20
N GLN A 228 -1.70 3.17 11.33
CA GLN A 228 -0.58 2.66 12.12
C GLN A 228 -1.00 1.79 13.32
N ASP A 229 -2.25 1.89 13.79
CA ASP A 229 -2.74 1.05 14.88
C ASP A 229 -2.86 -0.40 14.43
N VAL A 230 -2.23 -1.27 15.20
CA VAL A 230 -2.20 -2.72 15.04
C VAL A 230 -2.48 -3.46 16.35
N ALA A 231 -2.99 -2.76 17.37
CA ALA A 231 -3.30 -3.32 18.69
C ALA A 231 -4.35 -4.43 18.62
N ALA A 232 -5.39 -4.23 17.79
CA ALA A 232 -6.48 -5.19 17.58
C ALA A 232 -6.12 -6.39 16.69
N LEU A 233 -4.96 -6.40 16.02
CA LEU A 233 -4.59 -7.47 15.08
C LEU A 233 -4.01 -8.69 15.81
N SER A 234 -4.48 -9.90 15.46
CA SER A 234 -3.78 -11.15 15.78
C SER A 234 -2.38 -11.17 15.14
N THR A 235 -1.49 -12.07 15.58
CA THR A 235 -0.10 -12.04 15.10
C THR A 235 0.03 -12.51 13.66
N GLU A 236 -0.90 -13.34 13.19
CA GLU A 236 -1.02 -13.69 11.76
C GLU A 236 -1.47 -12.47 10.93
N GLN A 237 -2.49 -11.73 11.37
CA GLN A 237 -2.94 -10.50 10.72
C GLN A 237 -1.85 -9.41 10.70
N LEU A 238 -1.14 -9.22 11.82
CA LEU A 238 -0.01 -8.30 11.92
C LEU A 238 1.08 -8.64 10.90
N LEU A 239 1.42 -9.91 10.72
CA LEU A 239 2.38 -10.36 9.71
C LEU A 239 1.86 -10.16 8.27
N LYS A 240 0.54 -10.26 8.03
CA LYS A 240 -0.08 -10.02 6.72
C LYS A 240 -0.17 -8.53 6.32
N LYS A 241 -0.41 -7.59 7.26
CA LYS A 241 -0.78 -6.18 6.95
C LYS A 241 0.16 -5.48 5.97
N ASP A 242 1.47 -5.64 6.12
CA ASP A 242 2.47 -5.19 5.12
C ASP A 242 3.40 -6.34 4.71
N MET A 243 2.80 -7.40 4.16
CA MET A 243 3.50 -8.56 3.61
C MET A 243 3.84 -8.36 2.12
N LYS A 244 5.05 -8.75 1.71
CA LYS A 244 5.41 -8.99 0.30
C LYS A 244 6.15 -10.32 0.16
N SER A 245 5.87 -11.05 -0.92
CA SER A 245 6.53 -12.30 -1.26
C SER A 245 7.51 -12.11 -2.42
N PHE A 246 8.49 -13.02 -2.54
CA PHE A 246 9.26 -13.24 -3.76
C PHE A 246 9.87 -14.64 -3.76
N THR A 247 10.10 -15.20 -4.95
CA THR A 247 10.78 -16.48 -5.11
C THR A 247 12.12 -16.26 -5.81
N VAL A 248 13.15 -17.01 -5.39
CA VAL A 248 14.41 -17.18 -6.10
C VAL A 248 14.61 -18.67 -6.31
N SER A 249 14.69 -19.11 -7.57
CA SER A 249 14.76 -20.54 -7.92
C SER A 249 13.56 -21.30 -7.34
N SER A 250 13.76 -22.19 -6.36
CA SER A 250 12.69 -22.87 -5.61
C SER A 250 12.41 -22.26 -4.23
N THR A 251 13.21 -21.31 -3.75
CA THR A 251 13.08 -20.72 -2.41
C THR A 251 12.11 -19.54 -2.44
N CYS A 252 10.90 -19.75 -1.91
CA CYS A 252 9.93 -18.69 -1.66
C CYS A 252 10.21 -18.00 -0.31
N VAL A 253 10.25 -16.67 -0.32
CA VAL A 253 10.50 -15.79 0.83
C VAL A 253 9.32 -14.85 1.05
N ILE A 254 8.87 -14.76 2.30
CA ILE A 254 7.92 -13.76 2.77
C ILE A 254 8.68 -12.68 3.55
N MET A 255 8.34 -11.40 3.33
CA MET A 255 8.91 -10.27 4.06
C MET A 255 7.80 -9.32 4.56
N SER A 256 7.61 -9.31 5.88
CA SER A 256 6.60 -8.50 6.59
C SER A 256 7.25 -7.30 7.28
N SER A 257 6.76 -6.08 7.03
CA SER A 257 7.18 -4.88 7.78
C SER A 257 6.22 -4.60 8.93
N LEU A 258 6.70 -4.47 10.17
CA LEU A 258 5.85 -4.25 11.34
C LEU A 258 6.19 -2.93 12.04
N HIS A 259 5.17 -2.10 12.31
CA HIS A 259 5.29 -0.86 13.09
C HIS A 259 5.24 -1.11 14.61
N VAL A 260 5.88 -2.18 15.08
CA VAL A 260 6.01 -2.53 16.50
C VAL A 260 7.45 -2.80 16.87
N SER A 261 7.78 -2.63 18.16
CA SER A 261 9.08 -3.04 18.69
C SER A 261 9.23 -4.56 18.69
N ILE A 262 10.47 -5.06 18.60
CA ILE A 262 10.73 -6.50 18.70
C ILE A 262 10.23 -7.09 20.04
N GLN A 263 10.31 -6.32 21.13
CA GLN A 263 9.79 -6.73 22.43
C GLN A 263 8.26 -6.85 22.45
N ALA A 264 7.53 -6.06 21.67
CA ALA A 264 6.07 -6.20 21.52
C ALA A 264 5.71 -7.41 20.63
N PHE A 265 6.46 -7.64 19.56
CA PHE A 265 6.27 -8.80 18.68
C PHE A 265 6.54 -10.13 19.40
N LEU A 266 7.70 -10.26 20.06
CA LEU A 266 8.10 -11.50 20.74
C LEU A 266 7.26 -11.83 22.00
N LYS A 267 6.51 -10.87 22.55
CA LYS A 267 5.57 -11.09 23.67
C LYS A 267 4.22 -11.68 23.25
N ARG A 268 3.91 -11.75 21.94
CA ARG A 268 2.66 -12.32 21.45
C ARG A 268 2.68 -13.84 21.58
N GLN A 269 1.74 -14.41 22.33
CA GLN A 269 1.73 -15.84 22.72
C GLN A 269 1.72 -16.80 21.51
N ASP A 270 1.06 -16.41 20.43
CA ASP A 270 0.92 -17.19 19.20
C ASP A 270 2.07 -16.99 18.19
N MET A 271 3.07 -16.15 18.48
CA MET A 271 4.07 -15.66 17.51
C MET A 271 4.75 -16.78 16.69
N ILE A 272 5.23 -17.85 17.33
CA ILE A 272 5.89 -18.96 16.61
C ILE A 272 4.87 -19.73 15.75
N GLY A 273 3.63 -19.88 16.23
CA GLY A 273 2.53 -20.49 15.49
C GLY A 273 2.13 -19.65 14.27
N ALA A 274 2.00 -18.33 14.43
CA ALA A 274 1.73 -17.39 13.36
C ALA A 274 2.84 -17.42 12.29
N CYS A 275 4.12 -17.38 12.70
CA CYS A 275 5.26 -17.53 11.80
C CYS A 275 5.22 -18.85 11.02
N SER A 276 4.88 -19.97 11.67
CA SER A 276 4.67 -21.26 10.99
C SER A 276 3.52 -21.22 9.99
N LYS A 277 2.36 -20.64 10.38
CA LYS A 277 1.20 -20.55 9.50
C LYS A 277 1.49 -19.73 8.25
N ILE A 278 2.19 -18.60 8.39
CA ILE A 278 2.58 -17.76 7.25
C ILE A 278 3.48 -18.52 6.28
N LEU A 279 4.45 -19.32 6.76
CA LEU A 279 5.23 -20.19 5.87
C LEU A 279 4.35 -21.21 5.15
N THR A 280 3.53 -21.97 5.88
CA THR A 280 2.70 -23.04 5.30
C THR A 280 1.64 -22.50 4.33
N ALA A 281 0.98 -21.38 4.64
CA ALA A 281 -0.07 -20.80 3.81
C ALA A 281 0.44 -20.16 2.50
N ASN A 282 1.73 -19.83 2.42
CA ASN A 282 2.36 -19.24 1.23
C ASN A 282 3.36 -20.19 0.54
N SER A 283 3.43 -21.46 0.96
CA SER A 283 4.44 -22.44 0.51
C SER A 283 5.88 -21.90 0.57
N ALA A 284 6.21 -21.18 1.65
CA ALA A 284 7.46 -20.44 1.79
C ALA A 284 8.50 -21.15 2.67
N SER A 285 9.77 -21.02 2.29
CA SER A 285 10.94 -21.51 3.03
C SER A 285 11.37 -20.55 4.15
N ILE A 286 11.24 -19.24 3.92
CA ILE A 286 11.77 -18.20 4.80
C ILE A 286 10.72 -17.11 5.05
N LEU A 287 10.57 -16.70 6.31
CA LEU A 287 9.84 -15.52 6.74
C LEU A 287 10.83 -14.52 7.33
N ILE A 288 10.86 -13.31 6.77
CA ILE A 288 11.62 -12.18 7.29
C ILE A 288 10.63 -11.18 7.88
N VAL A 289 10.89 -10.74 9.11
CA VAL A 289 10.08 -9.74 9.81
C VAL A 289 10.96 -8.53 10.13
N LEU A 290 10.55 -7.36 9.66
CA LEU A 290 11.25 -6.09 9.86
C LEU A 290 10.48 -5.26 10.91
N CYS A 291 10.86 -5.40 12.17
CA CYS A 291 10.20 -4.71 13.30
C CYS A 291 10.78 -3.31 13.49
N CYS A 292 9.95 -2.28 13.42
CA CYS A 292 10.30 -0.88 13.63
C CYS A 292 9.53 -0.33 14.85
N GLY A 293 10.25 -0.02 15.93
CA GLY A 293 9.68 0.60 17.13
C GLY A 293 10.45 1.85 17.57
N SER A 294 10.05 2.45 18.69
CA SER A 294 10.76 3.57 19.33
C SER A 294 11.10 3.25 20.79
N LYS A 295 12.19 3.81 21.30
CA LYS A 295 12.59 3.79 22.72
C LYS A 295 13.19 5.13 23.09
N GLY A 296 12.50 5.91 23.92
CA GLY A 296 12.95 7.25 24.30
C GLY A 296 13.00 8.23 23.12
N GLY A 297 12.02 8.14 22.20
CA GLY A 297 11.97 8.92 20.96
C GLY A 297 12.84 8.36 19.82
N ALA A 298 13.96 7.72 20.13
CA ALA A 298 14.84 7.11 19.12
C ALA A 298 14.20 5.89 18.44
N ILE A 299 14.19 5.88 17.10
CA ILE A 299 13.74 4.74 16.29
C ILE A 299 14.74 3.58 16.43
N ILE A 300 14.23 2.36 16.59
CA ILE A 300 15.04 1.14 16.61
C ILE A 300 14.39 0.10 15.69
N LYS A 301 15.15 -0.33 14.66
CA LYS A 301 14.76 -1.38 13.73
C LYS A 301 15.48 -2.70 14.03
N HIS A 302 14.75 -3.81 13.87
CA HIS A 302 15.28 -5.17 13.95
C HIS A 302 14.89 -5.98 12.71
N PHE A 303 15.79 -6.88 12.31
CA PHE A 303 15.57 -7.94 11.34
C PHE A 303 15.41 -9.25 12.10
N ILE A 304 14.37 -10.01 11.76
CA ILE A 304 14.15 -11.37 12.26
C ILE A 304 13.98 -12.27 11.04
N MET A 305 14.79 -13.31 10.90
CA MET A 305 14.57 -14.40 9.96
C MET A 305 14.04 -15.62 10.73
N TYR A 306 12.99 -16.24 10.20
CA TYR A 306 12.42 -17.51 10.65
C TYR A 306 12.41 -18.51 9.49
N THR A 307 13.02 -19.67 9.69
CA THR A 307 12.97 -20.80 8.75
C THR A 307 13.27 -22.11 9.48
N ARG A 308 12.76 -23.23 8.95
CA ARG A 308 13.05 -24.59 9.42
C ARG A 308 14.25 -25.22 8.72
N GLU A 309 14.76 -24.59 7.66
CA GLU A 309 15.81 -25.15 6.82
C GLU A 309 17.19 -24.79 7.38
N GLY A 310 17.69 -25.61 8.32
CA GLY A 310 18.95 -25.36 9.04
C GLY A 310 20.16 -24.96 8.17
N PRO A 311 20.47 -25.66 7.06
CA PRO A 311 21.57 -25.29 6.17
C PRO A 311 21.36 -23.93 5.48
N LEU A 312 20.17 -23.69 4.92
CA LEU A 312 19.79 -22.44 4.27
C LEU A 312 19.84 -21.27 5.25
N ARG A 313 19.37 -21.48 6.49
CA ARG A 313 19.47 -20.53 7.60
C ARG A 313 20.90 -20.15 7.91
N ALA A 314 21.82 -21.12 7.97
CA ALA A 314 23.23 -20.87 8.25
C ALA A 314 23.89 -20.06 7.12
N ALA A 315 23.79 -20.53 5.88
CA ALA A 315 24.40 -19.87 4.72
C ALA A 315 23.87 -18.44 4.50
N LEU A 316 22.55 -18.23 4.66
CA LEU A 316 21.97 -16.89 4.53
C LEU A 316 22.34 -15.98 5.72
N THR A 317 22.58 -16.53 6.92
CA THR A 317 23.08 -15.73 8.06
C THR A 317 24.49 -15.24 7.83
N GLU A 318 25.38 -16.07 7.28
CA GLU A 318 26.76 -15.70 6.96
C GLU A 318 26.83 -14.57 5.92
N LEU A 319 26.00 -14.65 4.86
CA LEU A 319 25.88 -13.60 3.85
C LEU A 319 25.24 -12.31 4.40
N ILE A 320 24.31 -12.41 5.35
CA ILE A 320 23.70 -11.26 6.04
C ILE A 320 24.69 -10.56 6.97
N ASP A 321 25.48 -11.32 7.74
CA ASP A 321 26.41 -10.77 8.72
C ASP A 321 27.71 -10.21 8.10
N SER A 322 28.02 -10.60 6.86
CA SER A 322 29.13 -10.05 6.08
C SER A 322 28.75 -8.84 5.21
N ASP A 323 27.46 -8.48 5.12
CA ASP A 323 27.00 -7.37 4.28
C ASP A 323 27.09 -6.00 4.98
N LEU A 324 28.10 -5.22 4.57
CA LEU A 324 28.39 -3.90 5.13
C LEU A 324 27.32 -2.83 4.82
N ASP A 325 26.48 -3.01 3.79
CA ASP A 325 25.41 -2.06 3.46
C ASP A 325 24.18 -2.24 4.36
N LEU A 326 23.88 -3.50 4.74
CA LEU A 326 22.82 -3.81 5.69
C LEU A 326 23.23 -3.49 7.15
N ASN A 327 24.53 -3.52 7.44
CA ASN A 327 25.16 -3.00 8.66
C ASN A 327 24.44 -3.43 9.95
N PHE A 328 24.44 -4.75 10.20
CA PHE A 328 23.80 -5.38 11.33
C PHE A 328 24.70 -5.52 12.55
N THR A 329 24.09 -5.63 13.73
CA THR A 329 24.71 -6.28 14.90
C THR A 329 23.89 -7.46 15.40
N PRO A 330 24.53 -8.56 15.83
CA PRO A 330 23.87 -9.65 16.57
C PRO A 330 23.25 -9.15 17.88
N THR A 331 21.95 -9.38 18.08
CA THR A 331 21.27 -9.03 19.34
C THR A 331 21.48 -10.14 20.37
N GLN A 332 22.56 -10.04 21.15
CA GLN A 332 22.96 -11.06 22.13
C GLN A 332 21.90 -11.33 23.22
N ASP A 333 21.06 -10.33 23.52
CA ASP A 333 20.03 -10.41 24.58
C ASP A 333 18.75 -11.18 24.17
N ILE A 334 18.64 -11.68 22.93
CA ILE A 334 17.41 -12.31 22.41
C ILE A 334 17.67 -13.78 22.08
N SER A 335 17.43 -14.63 23.07
CA SER A 335 17.37 -16.09 22.89
C SER A 335 15.98 -16.52 22.40
N LEU A 336 15.96 -17.20 21.26
CA LEU A 336 14.78 -17.84 20.66
C LEU A 336 15.15 -19.28 20.27
N SER A 337 14.19 -20.06 19.76
CA SER A 337 14.51 -21.38 19.22
C SER A 337 15.41 -21.27 17.98
N GLU A 338 16.18 -22.31 17.69
CA GLU A 338 17.21 -22.36 16.64
C GLU A 338 16.73 -21.96 15.24
N ASN A 339 15.42 -22.00 14.98
CA ASN A 339 14.79 -21.61 13.73
C ASN A 339 14.76 -20.08 13.50
N PHE A 340 15.12 -19.28 14.51
CA PHE A 340 15.16 -17.82 14.45
C PHE A 340 16.58 -17.26 14.39
N VAL A 341 16.76 -16.20 13.61
CA VAL A 341 17.98 -15.38 13.58
C VAL A 341 17.57 -13.92 13.72
N VAL A 342 18.09 -13.26 14.77
CA VAL A 342 17.73 -11.87 15.11
C VAL A 342 18.93 -10.95 14.98
N ARG A 343 18.75 -9.81 14.31
CA ARG A 343 19.74 -8.74 14.16
C ARG A 343 19.10 -7.38 14.45
N LYS A 344 19.90 -6.45 14.98
CA LYS A 344 19.56 -5.03 15.10
C LYS A 344 20.22 -4.29 13.93
N PHE A 345 19.47 -3.42 13.24
CA PHE A 345 20.07 -2.52 12.25
C PHE A 345 20.86 -1.42 12.96
N LEU A 346 22.08 -1.11 12.50
CA LEU A 346 22.77 0.12 12.90
C LEU A 346 22.31 1.32 12.08
N ASN A 347 22.08 1.16 10.77
CA ASN A 347 21.46 2.19 9.95
C ASN A 347 19.93 2.08 10.00
N ILE A 348 19.28 3.03 10.70
CA ILE A 348 17.82 3.09 10.84
C ILE A 348 17.09 3.58 9.58
N GLU A 349 17.77 4.08 8.56
CA GLU A 349 17.15 4.46 7.28
C GLU A 349 16.75 3.22 6.46
N ILE A 350 17.42 2.09 6.68
CA ILE A 350 17.20 0.85 5.90
C ILE A 350 15.73 0.41 5.95
N SER A 351 15.19 0.15 4.76
CA SER A 351 13.80 -0.23 4.52
C SER A 351 13.73 -1.57 3.78
N ARG A 352 12.52 -2.15 3.69
CA ARG A 352 12.25 -3.33 2.85
C ARG A 352 12.76 -3.18 1.41
N LYS A 353 12.74 -1.96 0.84
CA LYS A 353 13.22 -1.67 -0.52
C LYS A 353 14.73 -1.90 -0.69
N GLN A 354 15.52 -1.81 0.39
CA GLN A 354 16.96 -2.12 0.39
C GLN A 354 17.26 -3.56 0.82
N VAL A 355 16.50 -4.09 1.79
CA VAL A 355 16.70 -5.48 2.28
C VAL A 355 16.33 -6.51 1.21
N LEU A 356 15.20 -6.33 0.51
CA LEU A 356 14.67 -7.34 -0.43
C LEU A 356 15.62 -7.64 -1.60
N PRO A 357 16.24 -6.65 -2.29
CA PRO A 357 17.24 -6.91 -3.33
C PRO A 357 18.48 -7.66 -2.82
N LYS A 358 18.96 -7.34 -1.60
CA LYS A 358 20.11 -8.02 -0.98
C LYS A 358 19.82 -9.49 -0.72
N ILE A 359 18.68 -9.81 -0.08
CA ILE A 359 18.26 -11.20 0.18
C ILE A 359 18.08 -11.97 -1.15
N LYS A 360 17.56 -11.34 -2.21
CA LYS A 360 17.50 -11.97 -3.54
C LYS A 360 18.89 -12.34 -4.07
N GLY A 361 19.86 -11.43 -3.98
CA GLY A 361 21.25 -11.69 -4.39
C GLY A 361 21.91 -12.81 -3.58
N PHE A 362 21.70 -12.84 -2.25
CA PHE A 362 22.25 -13.90 -1.40
C PHE A 362 21.69 -15.29 -1.76
N LEU A 363 20.39 -15.40 -2.03
CA LEU A 363 19.78 -16.66 -2.46
C LEU A 363 20.24 -17.13 -3.84
N GLN A 364 20.58 -16.20 -4.74
CA GLN A 364 21.21 -16.53 -6.03
C GLN A 364 22.62 -17.13 -5.82
N VAL A 365 23.43 -16.55 -4.92
CA VAL A 365 24.75 -17.06 -4.56
C VAL A 365 24.66 -18.46 -3.93
N ILE A 366 23.75 -18.67 -2.97
CA ILE A 366 23.52 -19.97 -2.34
C ILE A 366 23.12 -21.01 -3.38
N THR A 367 22.11 -20.71 -4.22
CA THR A 367 21.66 -21.63 -5.28
C THR A 367 22.81 -22.03 -6.21
N ALA A 368 23.63 -21.07 -6.65
CA ALA A 368 24.75 -21.34 -7.53
C ALA A 368 25.83 -22.21 -6.88
N SER A 369 26.07 -22.03 -5.57
CA SER A 369 26.98 -22.86 -4.78
C SER A 369 26.48 -24.31 -4.66
N ASP A 370 25.19 -24.49 -4.35
CA ASP A 370 24.56 -25.81 -4.24
C ASP A 370 24.57 -26.55 -5.59
N MET A 371 24.26 -25.84 -6.69
CA MET A 371 24.34 -26.41 -8.04
C MET A 371 25.76 -26.82 -8.42
N MET A 372 26.78 -26.01 -8.15
CA MET A 372 28.18 -26.39 -8.41
C MET A 372 28.65 -27.54 -7.52
N THR A 373 28.19 -27.61 -6.27
CA THR A 373 28.51 -28.71 -5.35
C THR A 373 27.90 -30.02 -5.84
N LYS A 374 26.63 -29.98 -6.29
CA LYS A 374 25.95 -31.14 -6.86
C LYS A 374 26.57 -31.62 -8.18
N LEU A 375 26.91 -30.70 -9.09
CA LEU A 375 27.61 -31.05 -10.34
C LEU A 375 28.96 -31.72 -10.08
N ARG A 376 29.67 -31.36 -9.00
CA ARG A 376 30.87 -32.08 -8.56
C ARG A 376 30.54 -33.47 -8.04
N SER A 377 29.59 -33.62 -7.11
CA SER A 377 29.22 -34.96 -6.59
C SER A 377 28.68 -35.92 -7.66
N ASP A 378 28.00 -35.39 -8.68
CA ASP A 378 27.48 -36.19 -9.79
C ASP A 378 28.62 -36.57 -10.77
N SER A 379 29.60 -35.68 -10.99
CA SER A 379 30.83 -35.98 -11.73
C SER A 379 31.71 -37.01 -11.00
N ASP A 380 31.88 -36.88 -9.69
CA ASP A 380 32.72 -37.76 -8.86
C ASP A 380 32.13 -39.19 -8.81
N GLN A 381 30.81 -39.33 -8.79
CA GLN A 381 30.12 -40.61 -8.93
C GLN A 381 30.29 -41.24 -10.33
N LEU A 382 30.31 -40.42 -11.39
CA LEU A 382 30.59 -40.88 -12.75
C LEU A 382 32.03 -41.38 -12.90
N THR A 383 33.03 -40.68 -12.34
CA THR A 383 34.41 -41.16 -12.32
C THR A 383 34.58 -42.43 -11.49
N PHE A 384 33.96 -42.50 -10.30
CA PHE A 384 34.02 -43.70 -9.45
C PHE A 384 33.40 -44.94 -10.13
N SER A 385 32.34 -44.74 -10.93
CA SER A 385 31.72 -45.80 -11.73
C SER A 385 32.61 -46.27 -12.89
N LEU A 386 33.43 -45.39 -13.45
CA LEU A 386 34.40 -45.70 -14.51
C LEU A 386 35.65 -46.41 -13.97
N GLU A 387 36.15 -46.02 -12.79
CA GLU A 387 37.31 -46.70 -12.16
C GLU A 387 37.00 -48.15 -11.75
N LEU A 388 35.73 -48.46 -11.46
CA LEU A 388 35.24 -49.83 -11.22
C LEU A 388 35.09 -50.68 -12.50
N SER A 389 35.42 -50.15 -13.69
CA SER A 389 35.19 -50.84 -14.98
C SER A 389 36.38 -50.81 -15.96
N ALA A 390 37.63 -50.88 -15.46
CA ALA A 390 38.84 -51.11 -16.25
C ALA A 390 39.26 -52.62 -16.28
N PRO A 391 39.72 -53.18 -17.43
CA PRO A 391 39.75 -54.64 -17.62
C PRO A 391 41.08 -55.33 -17.28
N GLY A 392 40.98 -56.62 -16.91
CA GLY A 392 42.13 -57.54 -16.85
C GLY A 392 42.65 -57.94 -18.24
N THR A 393 43.93 -58.29 -18.31
CA THR A 393 44.63 -58.65 -19.57
C THR A 393 44.09 -59.93 -20.23
N PRO A 394 44.01 -60.00 -21.57
CA PRO A 394 43.46 -61.14 -22.29
C PRO A 394 44.42 -62.34 -22.32
N SER A 395 43.85 -63.55 -22.24
CA SER A 395 44.53 -64.78 -22.65
C SER A 395 43.96 -65.24 -23.99
N ILE A 396 44.83 -65.65 -24.92
CA ILE A 396 44.45 -66.12 -26.26
C ILE A 396 44.08 -67.61 -26.18
N MET A 397 42.90 -67.97 -26.65
CA MET A 397 42.65 -69.32 -27.20
C MET A 397 41.52 -69.29 -28.25
N GLU A 398 41.43 -70.36 -29.04
CA GLU A 398 40.88 -70.32 -30.39
C GLU A 398 39.37 -70.61 -30.51
N SER A 399 38.81 -70.22 -31.65
CA SER A 399 37.48 -70.55 -32.15
C SER A 399 37.28 -72.07 -32.30
N PRO A 400 36.03 -72.60 -32.38
CA PRO A 400 35.23 -72.40 -33.59
C PRO A 400 33.72 -72.17 -33.38
N VAL A 401 33.07 -71.68 -34.44
CA VAL A 401 31.60 -71.67 -34.61
C VAL A 401 31.14 -73.09 -34.95
N PRO A 402 29.86 -73.45 -34.70
CA PRO A 402 28.95 -73.50 -35.85
C PRO A 402 27.52 -72.99 -35.58
N GLU A 403 26.78 -72.83 -36.66
CA GLU A 403 25.35 -72.49 -36.71
C GLU A 403 24.48 -73.66 -36.20
N PHE A 404 23.24 -73.39 -35.75
CA PHE A 404 22.06 -73.84 -36.51
C PHE A 404 20.72 -73.17 -36.08
N ASN A 405 19.70 -73.36 -36.91
CA ASN A 405 18.36 -72.76 -36.80
C ASN A 405 17.35 -73.58 -35.97
N SER A 406 16.25 -72.89 -35.62
CA SER A 406 14.84 -73.32 -35.80
C SER A 406 14.00 -73.72 -34.56
N SER A 407 12.69 -73.42 -34.68
CA SER A 407 11.54 -74.05 -34.02
C SER A 407 11.34 -73.83 -32.50
N HIS A 408 10.11 -73.74 -31.95
CA HIS A 408 8.77 -73.53 -32.54
C HIS A 408 7.86 -72.91 -31.45
N GLU A 409 6.88 -72.09 -31.86
CA GLU A 409 5.61 -71.78 -31.14
C GLU A 409 5.64 -71.15 -29.71
N ASN A 410 4.52 -70.69 -29.12
CA ASN A 410 3.39 -69.86 -29.60
C ASN A 410 2.43 -69.56 -28.42
N SER A 411 2.13 -68.29 -28.13
CA SER A 411 0.85 -67.86 -27.54
C SER A 411 0.72 -66.33 -27.60
N GLY A 412 -0.50 -65.83 -27.87
CA GLY A 412 -0.75 -64.42 -28.19
C GLY A 412 -0.98 -63.47 -26.99
N ASN A 413 -1.63 -62.32 -27.16
CA ASN A 413 -2.31 -61.88 -28.38
C ASN A 413 -2.53 -60.35 -28.46
N HIS A 414 -2.59 -59.84 -29.70
CA HIS A 414 -3.16 -58.55 -30.15
C HIS A 414 -3.10 -57.26 -29.30
N THR A 415 -2.34 -56.29 -29.81
CA THR A 415 -2.70 -54.86 -29.79
C THR A 415 -3.91 -54.56 -30.70
N PRO A 416 -4.61 -53.41 -30.53
CA PRO A 416 -4.38 -52.35 -31.52
C PRO A 416 -4.30 -50.91 -30.97
N ASN A 417 -3.60 -50.06 -31.72
CA ASN A 417 -3.51 -48.58 -31.64
C ASN A 417 -4.60 -47.91 -32.52
N PRO A 418 -4.73 -46.56 -32.61
CA PRO A 418 -4.34 -45.45 -31.69
C PRO A 418 -5.49 -44.43 -31.44
N ILE A 419 -5.25 -43.38 -30.63
CA ILE A 419 -6.05 -42.12 -30.63
C ILE A 419 -5.11 -40.89 -30.56
N PHE A 420 -5.53 -39.77 -31.19
CA PHE A 420 -4.87 -38.46 -31.25
C PHE A 420 -5.77 -37.38 -30.61
N TYR A 421 -5.33 -36.17 -30.24
CA TYR A 421 -3.98 -35.55 -30.31
C TYR A 421 -3.67 -34.91 -28.91
N VAL A 422 -3.13 -33.71 -28.63
CA VAL A 422 -2.73 -32.47 -29.35
C VAL A 422 -1.52 -31.88 -28.60
N GLU A 423 -0.59 -31.21 -29.30
CA GLU A 423 0.57 -30.52 -28.70
C GLU A 423 0.32 -29.02 -28.48
N ALA A 424 0.97 -28.41 -27.49
CA ALA A 424 0.93 -26.96 -27.27
C ALA A 424 1.92 -26.23 -28.20
N PRO A 425 1.51 -25.19 -28.96
CA PRO A 425 2.39 -24.48 -29.88
C PRO A 425 3.36 -23.54 -29.14
N PRO A 426 4.63 -23.44 -29.57
CA PRO A 426 5.61 -22.53 -28.99
C PRO A 426 5.55 -21.13 -29.63
N ASN A 427 6.16 -20.14 -28.98
CA ASN A 427 7.00 -19.18 -29.71
C ASN A 427 8.04 -18.51 -28.78
N SER A 428 9.30 -18.54 -29.21
CA SER A 428 10.44 -17.89 -28.57
C SER A 428 11.19 -17.09 -29.62
N TYR A 429 11.05 -15.77 -29.63
CA TYR A 429 11.91 -14.91 -30.44
C TYR A 429 13.20 -14.60 -29.68
N LYS A 430 14.27 -15.31 -30.07
CA LYS A 430 15.65 -14.84 -29.92
C LYS A 430 16.11 -14.40 -31.29
N ASP A 431 16.57 -13.17 -31.42
CA ASP A 431 17.48 -12.79 -32.50
C ASP A 431 18.86 -12.49 -31.88
N ALA A 432 19.89 -13.07 -32.46
CA ALA A 432 21.25 -13.08 -31.96
C ALA A 432 22.23 -13.18 -33.15
N SER A 433 22.11 -12.23 -34.07
CA SER A 433 22.76 -12.27 -35.40
C SER A 433 23.63 -11.04 -35.71
N LEU A 434 24.07 -10.27 -34.70
CA LEU A 434 24.81 -9.02 -34.93
C LEU A 434 25.86 -8.71 -33.84
N LEU A 435 26.83 -9.60 -33.67
CA LEU A 435 27.94 -9.42 -32.71
C LEU A 435 29.27 -10.05 -33.16
N ASP A 436 29.73 -9.72 -34.37
CA ASP A 436 31.08 -10.15 -34.85
C ASP A 436 31.75 -9.16 -35.81
N THR A 437 31.76 -7.86 -35.48
CA THR A 437 32.78 -6.91 -36.00
C THR A 437 32.87 -5.59 -35.21
N LEU A 438 34.05 -4.97 -35.28
CA LEU A 438 34.44 -3.66 -34.72
C LEU A 438 34.70 -3.59 -33.20
N GLY A 439 35.74 -2.81 -32.86
CA GLY A 439 36.44 -2.85 -31.57
C GLY A 439 36.12 -1.70 -30.60
N PRO A 440 36.97 -1.49 -29.58
CA PRO A 440 36.58 -0.81 -28.35
C PRO A 440 36.68 0.72 -28.41
N HIS A 441 35.56 1.42 -28.22
CA HIS A 441 35.48 2.69 -27.44
C HIS A 441 34.02 3.14 -27.24
N LEU A 442 33.42 2.79 -26.09
CA LEU A 442 32.25 3.49 -25.52
C LEU A 442 32.46 3.69 -24.00
N PRO A 443 31.97 4.79 -23.41
CA PRO A 443 32.41 5.25 -22.09
C PRO A 443 31.78 4.49 -20.91
N SER A 444 32.60 4.15 -19.92
CA SER A 444 32.14 3.58 -18.65
C SER A 444 31.45 4.62 -17.77
N PHE A 445 30.19 4.37 -17.40
CA PHE A 445 29.41 5.18 -16.46
C PHE A 445 29.76 4.91 -14.98
N ASN A 446 31.05 4.76 -14.64
CA ASN A 446 31.51 4.63 -13.25
C ASN A 446 32.58 5.68 -12.92
N ASN A 447 32.16 6.95 -12.98
CA ASN A 447 33.08 8.07 -12.96
C ASN A 447 33.39 8.57 -11.53
N SER A 448 34.41 7.95 -10.89
CA SER A 448 34.91 8.32 -9.55
C SER A 448 35.26 9.81 -9.39
N GLU A 449 35.54 10.49 -10.50
CA GLU A 449 35.73 11.94 -10.62
C GLU A 449 34.53 12.74 -10.07
N MET A 450 33.29 12.25 -10.26
CA MET A 450 32.08 12.90 -9.76
C MET A 450 31.98 12.80 -8.23
N VAL A 451 32.31 11.64 -7.67
CA VAL A 451 32.33 11.41 -6.21
C VAL A 451 33.39 12.30 -5.55
N LYS A 452 34.58 12.42 -6.15
CA LYS A 452 35.64 13.36 -5.70
C LYS A 452 35.15 14.81 -5.71
N ARG A 453 34.45 15.25 -6.76
CA ARG A 453 33.89 16.62 -6.84
C ARG A 453 32.83 16.87 -5.77
N ILE A 454 32.00 15.88 -5.43
CA ILE A 454 31.03 15.97 -4.33
C ILE A 454 31.74 16.10 -2.98
N MET A 455 32.78 15.29 -2.71
CA MET A 455 33.56 15.38 -1.47
C MET A 455 34.30 16.73 -1.33
N ILE A 456 34.92 17.23 -2.41
CA ILE A 456 35.57 18.55 -2.43
C ILE A 456 34.55 19.67 -2.17
N LYS A 457 33.34 19.57 -2.74
CA LYS A 457 32.27 20.55 -2.50
C LYS A 457 31.72 20.48 -1.06
N LYS A 458 31.66 19.29 -0.45
CA LYS A 458 31.25 19.11 0.95
C LYS A 458 32.27 19.72 1.91
N ASN A 459 33.57 19.44 1.73
CA ASN A 459 34.61 19.97 2.62
C ASN A 459 34.74 21.51 2.54
N LYS A 460 34.40 22.13 1.40
CA LYS A 460 34.32 23.60 1.24
C LYS A 460 33.09 24.25 1.90
N LEU A 461 32.16 23.47 2.44
CA LEU A 461 30.98 23.96 3.17
C LEU A 461 31.10 23.72 4.69
N THR A 462 32.21 23.15 5.16
CA THR A 462 32.45 22.79 6.57
C THR A 462 33.75 23.41 7.09
N SER A 463 34.14 24.57 6.58
CA SER A 463 35.40 25.24 6.90
C SER A 463 35.24 26.76 7.02
N ASP A 464 34.25 27.18 7.81
CA ASP A 464 34.16 28.50 8.43
C ASP A 464 33.56 28.33 9.84
N HIS A 465 33.80 29.31 10.72
CA HIS A 465 33.56 29.27 12.19
C HIS A 465 34.52 28.39 13.01
N THR A 466 35.66 28.99 13.36
CA THR A 466 36.45 28.65 14.55
C THR A 466 36.15 29.64 15.68
N GLU A 467 35.91 29.19 16.92
CA GLU A 467 36.35 29.89 18.14
C GLU A 467 36.26 28.98 19.39
N ASP A 468 36.73 29.48 20.55
CA ASP A 468 37.41 28.72 21.61
C ASP A 468 36.54 28.47 22.89
N PRO A 469 36.88 27.52 23.79
CA PRO A 469 36.00 27.10 24.89
C PRO A 469 36.39 27.68 26.27
N SER A 470 35.41 27.97 27.15
CA SER A 470 35.63 28.02 28.61
C SER A 470 34.34 28.01 29.46
N THR A 471 34.39 27.42 30.67
CA THR A 471 33.38 27.43 31.76
C THR A 471 32.01 26.79 31.47
N GLY A 472 31.22 26.34 32.46
CA GLY A 472 31.49 26.15 33.90
C GLY A 472 30.20 25.85 34.72
N ASP A 473 30.25 24.82 35.56
CA ASP A 473 29.31 24.40 36.63
C ASP A 473 27.78 24.24 36.38
N VAL A 474 27.35 22.98 36.55
CA VAL A 474 26.32 22.50 37.51
C VAL A 474 25.29 23.51 38.07
N LEU A 475 24.00 23.26 37.81
CA LEU A 475 23.01 23.03 38.89
C LEU A 475 21.72 22.38 38.39
N SER A 476 21.05 21.64 39.27
CA SER A 476 19.80 20.92 39.04
C SER A 476 18.63 21.59 39.78
N LEU A 477 17.46 21.72 39.15
CA LEU A 477 16.19 22.00 39.83
C LEU A 477 15.00 21.41 39.04
N GLU A 478 13.89 21.17 39.74
CA GLU A 478 12.69 20.50 39.22
C GLU A 478 11.73 21.49 38.55
N GLY A 479 10.95 21.02 37.57
CA GLY A 479 9.91 21.81 36.90
C GLY A 479 8.88 20.94 36.20
N ASN A 480 7.61 21.03 36.62
CA ASN A 480 6.52 20.20 36.13
C ASN A 480 5.58 21.01 35.20
N SER A 481 5.48 20.60 33.93
CA SER A 481 4.41 21.02 33.02
C SER A 481 4.22 20.00 31.90
N GLY A 482 2.99 19.58 31.63
CA GLY A 482 2.68 18.60 30.60
C GLY A 482 2.31 19.23 29.25
N HIS A 483 2.83 18.67 28.16
CA HIS A 483 2.29 18.85 26.81
C HIS A 483 2.30 17.51 26.08
N ASN A 484 1.12 17.04 25.67
CA ASN A 484 1.02 15.91 24.74
C ASN A 484 1.45 16.39 23.35
N SER A 485 2.61 15.95 22.88
CA SER A 485 3.08 16.15 21.51
C SER A 485 3.23 14.80 20.81
N CYS A 486 2.44 14.57 19.76
CA CYS A 486 2.49 13.36 18.94
C CYS A 486 3.26 13.62 17.63
N PRO A 487 4.54 13.23 17.51
CA PRO A 487 5.12 12.87 16.22
C PRO A 487 4.54 11.49 15.80
N PHE A 488 4.45 11.09 14.52
CA PHE A 488 5.28 11.45 13.37
C PHE A 488 4.48 11.45 12.05
N THR A 489 4.83 12.34 11.13
CA THR A 489 4.68 12.13 9.67
C THR A 489 5.76 11.15 9.18
N PRO A 490 5.50 10.27 8.19
CA PRO A 490 6.54 9.38 7.65
C PRO A 490 7.73 10.14 7.07
N ALA A 491 8.95 9.68 7.37
CA ALA A 491 10.18 10.34 6.95
C ALA A 491 10.43 10.20 5.44
N ASN A 492 10.13 11.24 4.67
CA ASN A 492 10.66 11.43 3.32
C ASN A 492 10.84 12.92 2.91
N SER A 493 10.78 13.84 3.88
CA SER A 493 11.02 15.28 3.70
C SER A 493 12.10 15.75 4.68
N PHE A 494 13.15 16.40 4.17
CA PHE A 494 14.28 16.88 4.96
C PHE A 494 13.97 18.28 5.51
N VAL A 495 14.08 18.48 6.83
CA VAL A 495 13.80 19.77 7.49
C VAL A 495 14.91 20.08 8.48
N ASP A 496 15.74 21.07 8.15
CA ASP A 496 16.72 21.63 9.08
C ASP A 496 16.02 22.41 10.20
N ARG A 497 16.43 22.16 11.45
CA ARG A 497 15.95 22.92 12.62
C ARG A 497 16.98 23.96 13.03
N PHE A 498 16.71 25.21 12.65
CA PHE A 498 17.32 26.37 13.32
C PHE A 498 16.49 26.75 14.55
N ALA A 499 17.18 27.09 15.65
CA ALA A 499 16.55 27.67 16.83
C ALA A 499 16.19 29.15 16.57
N PRO A 500 15.14 29.70 17.20
CA PRO A 500 14.72 31.08 16.96
C PRO A 500 15.72 32.08 17.53
N ILE A 501 16.22 32.99 16.68
CA ILE A 501 16.84 34.24 17.09
C ILE A 501 15.81 35.35 16.85
N GLU A 502 15.51 36.14 17.87
CA GLU A 502 14.56 37.26 17.75
C GLU A 502 15.16 38.40 16.92
N HIS A 503 14.63 38.59 15.72
CA HIS A 503 14.86 39.79 14.92
C HIS A 503 13.52 40.37 14.48
N HIS A 504 13.21 41.59 14.96
CA HIS A 504 12.04 42.33 14.54
C HIS A 504 12.12 42.65 13.04
N LEU A 505 11.21 42.07 12.25
CA LEU A 505 10.98 42.46 10.86
C LEU A 505 9.80 43.44 10.78
N PRO A 506 9.90 44.53 10.00
CA PRO A 506 8.85 45.54 9.90
C PRO A 506 7.63 45.03 9.12
N SER A 507 6.48 45.66 9.35
CA SER A 507 5.22 45.27 8.72
C SER A 507 5.23 45.45 7.20
N PHE A 508 4.84 44.39 6.48
CA PHE A 508 4.72 44.41 5.01
C PHE A 508 3.48 45.17 4.56
N ASN A 509 3.56 46.49 4.52
CA ASN A 509 2.52 47.33 3.93
C ASN A 509 3.14 48.48 3.13
N SER A 510 3.67 48.19 1.93
CA SER A 510 4.15 49.24 1.03
C SER A 510 3.90 49.00 -0.46
N ARG A 511 3.42 50.08 -1.08
CA ARG A 511 3.28 50.40 -2.51
C ARG A 511 4.51 50.08 -3.37
N GLU A 512 5.66 49.88 -2.74
CA GLU A 512 6.97 49.72 -3.35
C GLU A 512 7.15 48.37 -4.06
N MET A 513 6.56 47.29 -3.54
CA MET A 513 6.61 45.97 -4.19
C MET A 513 5.93 46.00 -5.57
N VAL A 514 4.80 46.71 -5.66
CA VAL A 514 4.05 46.93 -6.92
C VAL A 514 4.90 47.73 -7.92
N SER A 515 5.60 48.79 -7.47
CA SER A 515 6.52 49.55 -8.31
C SER A 515 7.66 48.68 -8.87
N ARG A 516 8.23 47.77 -8.06
CA ARG A 516 9.28 46.83 -8.50
C ARG A 516 8.76 45.75 -9.46
N MET A 517 7.48 45.36 -9.36
CA MET A 517 6.83 44.49 -10.36
C MET A 517 6.61 45.20 -11.69
N LEU A 518 6.17 46.45 -11.68
CA LEU A 518 5.94 47.25 -12.89
C LEU A 518 7.25 47.52 -13.65
N GLN A 519 8.34 47.83 -12.95
CA GLN A 519 9.67 47.98 -13.57
C GLN A 519 10.22 46.68 -14.20
N LYS A 520 9.68 45.50 -13.86
CA LYS A 520 10.07 44.22 -14.48
C LYS A 520 9.27 43.85 -15.74
N LYS A 521 8.35 44.69 -16.21
CA LYS A 521 7.65 44.51 -17.51
C LYS A 521 8.09 45.55 -18.55
N LEU A 522 9.33 45.43 -19.01
CA LEU A 522 9.79 46.06 -20.26
C LEU A 522 10.47 44.99 -21.15
N PRO A 523 10.00 44.76 -22.39
CA PRO A 523 10.70 43.90 -23.34
C PRO A 523 11.83 44.67 -24.06
N LEU A 524 12.93 43.97 -24.36
CA LEU A 524 13.97 44.45 -25.26
C LEU A 524 13.52 44.27 -26.72
N ALA A 525 13.27 45.38 -27.41
CA ALA A 525 13.11 45.41 -28.86
C ALA A 525 13.81 46.68 -29.41
N GLY A 526 14.61 46.49 -30.46
CA GLY A 526 15.38 47.57 -31.08
C GLY A 526 14.60 48.28 -32.19
N ASP A 527 14.67 49.61 -32.14
CA ASP A 527 14.32 50.62 -33.15
C ASP A 527 14.52 50.21 -34.63
N THR A 528 13.46 50.38 -35.45
CA THR A 528 13.47 51.19 -36.69
C THR A 528 12.04 51.48 -37.16
N GLY A 529 11.71 52.71 -37.61
CA GLY A 529 10.67 52.93 -38.63
C GLY A 529 9.44 53.78 -38.27
N ASP A 530 9.64 55.10 -38.24
CA ASP A 530 8.71 56.22 -38.49
C ASP A 530 7.33 55.94 -39.18
N VAL A 531 6.24 56.50 -38.62
CA VAL A 531 5.16 57.27 -39.31
C VAL A 531 4.10 57.81 -38.30
N SER A 532 3.38 58.88 -38.67
CA SER A 532 2.53 59.75 -37.82
C SER A 532 1.06 59.28 -37.56
N PRO A 533 0.29 59.91 -36.62
CA PRO A 533 -0.92 59.33 -36.01
C PRO A 533 -2.28 59.97 -36.41
N ALA A 534 -3.40 59.37 -35.95
CA ALA A 534 -4.75 59.98 -35.87
C ALA A 534 -5.67 59.30 -34.82
N ASP A 535 -6.44 60.11 -34.08
CA ASP A 535 -7.85 60.04 -33.63
C ASP A 535 -8.49 58.75 -33.00
N ASP A 536 -9.53 58.77 -32.13
CA ASP A 536 -10.10 59.73 -31.13
C ASP A 536 -11.25 59.02 -30.30
N VAL A 537 -11.85 59.68 -29.29
CA VAL A 537 -13.22 59.50 -28.69
C VAL A 537 -13.52 58.38 -27.63
N HIS A 538 -13.72 58.81 -26.36
CA HIS A 538 -14.66 58.34 -25.27
C HIS A 538 -14.67 56.87 -24.76
N GLY A 539 -15.05 56.54 -23.51
CA GLY A 539 -15.32 57.34 -22.30
C GLY A 539 -16.25 56.69 -21.23
N GLN A 540 -15.99 56.94 -19.91
CA GLN A 540 -16.91 56.83 -18.73
C GLN A 540 -17.47 55.41 -18.34
N HIS A 541 -17.94 55.06 -17.12
CA HIS A 541 -17.91 55.55 -15.70
C HIS A 541 -18.08 54.30 -14.79
N ILE A 542 -17.27 54.00 -13.75
CA ILE A 542 -17.37 54.38 -12.30
C ILE A 542 -18.79 54.33 -11.67
N PHE A 543 -19.04 53.44 -10.69
CA PHE A 543 -19.46 53.79 -9.29
C PHE A 543 -19.59 52.58 -8.31
N THR A 544 -19.57 52.86 -6.99
CA THR A 544 -19.86 51.96 -5.85
C THR A 544 -20.34 52.79 -4.65
N PRO A 545 -21.30 52.34 -3.81
CA PRO A 545 -21.18 52.66 -2.36
C PRO A 545 -21.84 51.69 -1.33
N HIS A 546 -21.09 51.44 -0.25
CA HIS A 546 -21.41 51.47 1.21
C HIS A 546 -22.64 50.84 1.92
N ASN A 547 -22.36 50.55 3.20
CA ASN A 547 -23.13 49.97 4.31
C ASN A 547 -24.28 50.85 4.87
N SER A 548 -25.03 50.31 5.84
CA SER A 548 -25.74 51.06 6.89
C SER A 548 -25.93 50.22 8.17
N GLU A 549 -26.08 50.84 9.35
CA GLU A 549 -26.18 50.20 10.68
C GLU A 549 -27.54 50.46 11.37
N CYS A 550 -28.05 49.49 12.16
CA CYS A 550 -29.02 49.67 13.28
C CYS A 550 -29.17 48.32 14.05
N GLY A 551 -29.51 48.22 15.34
CA GLY A 551 -29.60 49.24 16.40
C GLY A 551 -30.92 49.18 17.22
N GLY A 552 -30.93 48.47 18.36
CA GLY A 552 -32.04 48.51 19.35
C GLY A 552 -32.11 47.30 20.32
N ASP A 553 -32.27 47.56 21.62
CA ASP A 553 -32.22 46.58 22.72
C ASP A 553 -33.54 45.77 22.95
N LEU A 554 -33.46 44.63 23.67
CA LEU A 554 -34.05 44.49 25.03
C LEU A 554 -33.82 43.11 25.71
N HIS A 555 -34.01 43.08 27.03
CA HIS A 555 -33.71 41.97 27.97
C HIS A 555 -34.36 40.60 27.69
N SER A 556 -33.64 39.50 27.94
CA SER A 556 -33.77 38.68 29.18
C SER A 556 -33.01 37.34 29.12
N SER A 557 -32.83 36.68 30.27
CA SER A 557 -32.32 35.31 30.44
C SER A 557 -33.06 34.67 31.62
N PRO A 558 -33.35 33.34 31.58
CA PRO A 558 -32.51 32.42 32.36
C PRO A 558 -32.26 31.05 31.69
N ALA A 559 -31.60 30.16 32.44
CA ALA A 559 -31.14 28.82 32.06
C ALA A 559 -32.24 27.80 31.67
N PHE A 560 -31.80 26.69 31.08
CA PHE A 560 -32.59 25.47 30.86
C PHE A 560 -31.90 24.23 31.47
N ASP A 561 -32.71 23.20 31.77
CA ASP A 561 -32.44 22.19 32.80
C ASP A 561 -31.34 21.16 32.55
N GLN A 562 -30.74 20.72 33.66
CA GLN A 562 -29.77 19.62 33.75
C GLN A 562 -30.42 18.23 33.89
N LEU A 563 -31.76 18.13 33.78
CA LEU A 563 -32.55 16.96 34.23
C LEU A 563 -32.78 15.86 33.18
N ASP A 564 -32.61 16.11 31.87
CA ASP A 564 -32.84 15.08 30.82
C ASP A 564 -31.71 14.01 30.75
N LEU A 565 -30.53 14.31 31.32
CA LEU A 565 -29.35 13.45 31.16
C LEU A 565 -29.38 12.20 32.06
N GLU A 566 -29.87 12.31 33.30
CA GLU A 566 -29.88 11.17 34.24
C GLU A 566 -30.89 10.09 33.84
N HIS A 567 -32.03 10.47 33.28
CA HIS A 567 -33.08 9.53 32.86
C HIS A 567 -32.68 8.67 31.64
N ARG A 568 -31.68 9.12 30.88
CA ARG A 568 -31.09 8.39 29.74
C ARG A 568 -29.89 7.53 30.14
N LEU A 569 -29.29 7.79 31.30
CA LEU A 569 -28.18 6.99 31.87
C LEU A 569 -28.65 5.83 32.77
N SER A 570 -29.84 5.91 33.35
CA SER A 570 -30.44 4.82 34.14
C SER A 570 -30.90 3.66 33.26
N SER A 571 -31.54 3.96 32.13
CA SER A 571 -32.06 3.00 31.16
C SER A 571 -30.94 2.15 30.52
N PHE A 572 -29.82 2.76 30.17
CA PHE A 572 -28.66 2.05 29.58
C PHE A 572 -28.03 1.00 30.53
N LYS A 573 -28.09 1.23 31.85
CA LYS A 573 -27.52 0.31 32.86
C LYS A 573 -28.39 -0.92 33.13
N LEU A 574 -29.70 -0.85 32.85
CA LEU A 574 -30.60 -1.98 33.10
C LEU A 574 -30.46 -3.07 32.02
N GLN A 575 -30.18 -2.67 30.79
CA GLN A 575 -30.10 -3.57 29.63
C GLN A 575 -28.80 -4.38 29.62
N GLN A 576 -27.69 -3.82 30.13
CA GLN A 576 -26.39 -4.49 30.20
C GLN A 576 -26.27 -5.52 31.35
N ALA A 577 -27.31 -5.66 32.19
CA ALA A 577 -27.31 -6.55 33.36
C ALA A 577 -27.96 -7.92 33.13
N GLN A 578 -28.45 -8.23 31.91
CA GLN A 578 -29.21 -9.45 31.62
C GLN A 578 -28.45 -10.53 30.83
N GLU A 579 -27.24 -10.26 30.34
CA GLU A 579 -26.47 -11.20 29.48
C GLU A 579 -25.32 -11.95 30.20
N LEU A 580 -25.20 -11.83 31.53
CA LEU A 580 -24.10 -12.45 32.29
C LEU A 580 -24.59 -13.28 33.49
N SER A 581 -24.97 -14.54 33.22
CA SER A 581 -24.98 -15.62 34.22
C SER A 581 -24.78 -16.99 33.56
N PRO A 582 -23.90 -17.87 34.06
CA PRO A 582 -23.60 -19.16 33.43
C PRO A 582 -24.57 -20.27 33.87
N HIS A 583 -24.91 -21.18 32.96
CA HIS A 583 -25.60 -22.44 33.26
C HIS A 583 -24.64 -23.63 33.21
N THR A 584 -24.59 -24.40 34.31
CA THR A 584 -23.79 -25.61 34.47
C THR A 584 -24.66 -26.73 35.02
N GLU A 585 -24.81 -27.83 34.26
CA GLU A 585 -25.33 -29.15 34.70
C GLU A 585 -26.78 -29.18 35.28
N ALA A 586 -27.56 -30.26 35.27
CA ALA A 586 -27.26 -31.69 35.09
C ALA A 586 -28.42 -32.46 34.40
N SER A 587 -28.27 -33.78 34.25
CA SER A 587 -29.25 -34.68 33.64
C SER A 587 -30.28 -35.24 34.65
N THR A 588 -31.52 -35.50 34.23
CA THR A 588 -32.20 -36.80 34.50
C THR A 588 -33.47 -37.04 33.67
N ASN A 589 -33.75 -38.32 33.45
CA ASN A 589 -34.89 -38.97 32.79
C ASN A 589 -36.29 -38.37 33.11
N HIS A 590 -37.22 -38.40 32.14
CA HIS A 590 -38.17 -39.53 32.05
C HIS A 590 -39.00 -39.59 30.73
N THR A 591 -39.46 -40.81 30.46
CA THR A 591 -40.58 -41.27 29.60
C THR A 591 -41.80 -40.31 29.58
N SER A 592 -42.58 -40.20 28.50
CA SER A 592 -42.94 -41.24 27.49
C SER A 592 -43.18 -40.67 26.09
#